data_AF-A0A529P5D0-F1
#
_entry.id   AF-A0A529P5D0-F1
#
_cell.length_a   1.000
_cell.length_b   1.000
_cell.length_c   1.000
_cell.angle_alpha   90.00
_cell.angle_beta   90.00
_cell.angle_gamma   90.00
#
_symmetry.space_group_name_H-M   'P 1'
#
loop_
_entity.id
_entity.type
_entity.pdbx_description
1 polymer ?
#
loop_
_entity_poly.entity_id
_entity_poly.type
_entity_poly.pdbx_seq_one_letter_code
_entity_poly.pdbx_strand_id
1 'polypeptide(L)'
;PQRAAEDWPPFLSLYEGLRAGAKWPADLERIRLWYEPHLERIHEDATMRRADLLQLEQIASGYPSRERFLTELTLDPPDATSDEAGPPHRDEDYLILSTIHSAKGQEWKNVFVLNTVDGCIPSDLGVGSKEDIEEERRLLYVAMTRARDTLHLVMPQRFFVHGQAARGDRHVYAARSRFIPASMLNAFEQTSWASVQAKDDPRRQPQVRVDLGQRMRGMWK
;
A
#
# COMPACT_ATOMS: atom_id res chain seq x y z
N PRO A 1 -1.51 31.36 -16.98
CA PRO A 1 -1.09 30.63 -18.21
C PRO A 1 -2.30 30.32 -19.10
N GLN A 2 -2.16 30.34 -20.43
CA GLN A 2 -3.29 30.14 -21.35
C GLN A 2 -4.02 28.80 -21.11
N ARG A 3 -3.28 27.76 -20.71
CA ARG A 3 -3.82 26.44 -20.35
C ARG A 3 -4.74 26.39 -19.13
N ALA A 4 -4.70 27.40 -18.26
CA ALA A 4 -5.53 27.47 -17.05
C ALA A 4 -6.66 28.51 -17.17
N ALA A 5 -6.81 29.15 -18.34
CA ALA A 5 -7.72 30.28 -18.49
C ALA A 5 -9.19 29.91 -18.27
N GLU A 6 -9.58 28.68 -18.62
CA GLU A 6 -10.95 28.18 -18.47
C GLU A 6 -11.25 27.72 -17.03
N ASP A 7 -10.28 27.10 -16.36
CA ASP A 7 -10.44 26.52 -15.02
C ASP A 7 -10.24 27.55 -13.87
N TRP A 8 -9.55 28.66 -14.16
CA TRP A 8 -9.17 29.65 -13.15
C TRP A 8 -10.36 30.43 -12.58
N PRO A 9 -11.34 30.93 -13.37
CA PRO A 9 -12.50 31.62 -12.80
C PRO A 9 -13.38 30.71 -11.90
N PRO A 10 -13.71 29.46 -12.27
CA PRO A 10 -14.38 28.52 -11.36
C PRO A 10 -13.61 28.27 -10.06
N PHE A 11 -12.28 28.15 -10.14
CA PHE A 11 -11.43 27.99 -8.96
C PHE A 11 -11.50 29.20 -8.02
N LEU A 12 -11.41 30.41 -8.55
CA LEU A 12 -11.54 31.64 -7.74
C LEU A 12 -12.90 31.72 -7.05
N SER A 13 -13.98 31.39 -7.76
CA SER A 13 -15.33 31.36 -7.18
C SER A 13 -15.45 30.34 -6.05
N LEU A 14 -14.87 29.13 -6.23
CA LEU A 14 -14.77 28.14 -5.17
C LEU A 14 -14.01 28.71 -3.96
N TYR A 15 -12.81 29.24 -4.19
CA TYR A 15 -11.91 29.73 -3.14
C TYR A 15 -12.54 30.88 -2.33
N GLU A 16 -13.13 31.86 -2.99
CA GLU A 16 -13.85 32.95 -2.33
C GLU A 16 -15.04 32.43 -1.52
N GLY A 17 -15.78 31.47 -2.07
CA GLY A 17 -16.87 30.79 -1.38
C GLY A 17 -16.42 30.02 -0.12
N LEU A 18 -15.22 29.44 -0.14
CA LEU A 18 -14.62 28.76 1.02
C LEU A 18 -14.06 29.74 2.07
N ARG A 19 -13.80 31.00 1.71
CA ARG A 19 -13.38 32.06 2.64
C ARG A 19 -14.55 32.79 3.28
N ALA A 20 -15.65 33.01 2.55
CA ALA A 20 -16.74 33.90 2.96
C ALA A 20 -17.69 33.36 4.04
N GLY A 21 -17.60 32.08 4.41
CA GLY A 21 -18.52 31.47 5.40
C GLY A 21 -18.87 30.04 5.03
N ALA A 22 -17.83 29.23 4.95
CA ALA A 22 -17.86 27.85 4.52
C ALA A 22 -18.55 26.97 5.58
N LYS A 23 -19.49 26.12 5.15
CA LYS A 23 -20.31 25.27 6.02
C LYS A 23 -19.71 23.89 6.03
N TRP A 24 -18.81 23.63 6.96
CA TRP A 24 -18.32 22.28 7.19
C TRP A 24 -19.51 21.32 7.43
N PRO A 25 -19.55 20.12 6.79
CA PRO A 25 -18.57 19.51 5.88
C PRO A 25 -18.78 19.78 4.38
N ALA A 26 -19.82 20.54 3.98
CA ALA A 26 -20.18 20.80 2.57
C ALA A 26 -19.06 21.46 1.73
N ASP A 27 -18.08 22.06 2.41
CA ASP A 27 -16.88 22.58 1.78
C ASP A 27 -16.09 21.51 1.03
N LEU A 28 -16.03 20.29 1.57
CA LEU A 28 -15.27 19.19 0.97
C LEU A 28 -15.94 18.69 -0.31
N GLU A 29 -17.26 18.58 -0.32
CA GLU A 29 -18.06 18.26 -1.50
C GLU A 29 -17.80 19.27 -2.63
N ARG A 30 -17.82 20.57 -2.31
CA ARG A 30 -17.56 21.65 -3.29
C ARG A 30 -16.16 21.55 -3.89
N ILE A 31 -15.15 21.21 -3.07
CA ILE A 31 -13.78 20.99 -3.54
C ILE A 31 -13.73 19.75 -4.44
N ARG A 32 -14.34 18.64 -4.02
CA ARG A 32 -14.39 17.39 -4.79
C ARG A 32 -15.02 17.59 -6.16
N LEU A 33 -16.19 18.23 -6.23
CA LEU A 33 -16.91 18.50 -7.49
C LEU A 33 -16.10 19.38 -8.45
N TRP A 34 -15.37 20.37 -7.93
CA TRP A 34 -14.47 21.18 -8.75
C TRP A 34 -13.25 20.39 -9.25
N TYR A 35 -12.71 19.49 -8.42
CA TYR A 35 -11.53 18.71 -8.76
C TYR A 35 -11.81 17.50 -9.67
N GLU A 36 -13.04 16.99 -9.67
CA GLU A 36 -13.44 15.77 -10.40
C GLU A 36 -13.09 15.79 -11.91
N PRO A 37 -13.34 16.87 -12.68
CA PRO A 37 -12.90 16.94 -14.09
C PRO A 37 -11.39 16.92 -14.25
N HIS A 38 -10.64 17.43 -13.26
CA HIS A 38 -9.18 17.38 -13.26
C HIS A 38 -8.67 15.98 -12.93
N LEU A 39 -9.35 15.28 -12.02
CA LEU A 39 -9.05 13.90 -11.67
C LEU A 39 -9.11 13.00 -12.91
N GLU A 40 -10.17 13.11 -13.71
CA GLU A 40 -10.31 12.37 -14.98
C GLU A 40 -9.26 12.74 -16.03
N ARG A 41 -8.82 14.00 -16.03
CA ARG A 41 -7.83 14.51 -17.00
C ARG A 41 -6.41 14.06 -16.70
N ILE A 42 -6.04 13.91 -15.42
CA ILE A 42 -4.64 13.74 -14.99
C ILE A 42 -4.31 12.33 -14.49
N HIS A 43 -5.32 11.47 -14.33
CA HIS A 43 -5.15 10.15 -13.71
C HIS A 43 -5.88 9.06 -14.50
N GLU A 44 -5.18 7.95 -14.79
CA GLU A 44 -5.74 6.78 -15.48
C GLU A 44 -6.75 6.02 -14.60
N ASP A 45 -6.54 6.07 -13.28
CA ASP A 45 -7.31 5.46 -12.21
C ASP A 45 -8.32 6.43 -11.55
N ALA A 46 -8.87 7.37 -12.33
CA ALA A 46 -9.75 8.42 -11.82
C ALA A 46 -10.98 7.89 -11.06
N THR A 47 -11.55 6.76 -11.48
CA THR A 47 -12.72 6.17 -10.82
C THR A 47 -12.42 5.70 -9.39
N MET A 48 -11.25 5.08 -9.16
CA MET A 48 -10.83 4.62 -7.83
C MET A 48 -10.55 5.82 -6.92
N ARG A 49 -9.75 6.79 -7.41
CA ARG A 49 -9.49 8.04 -6.66
C ARG A 49 -10.75 8.83 -6.32
N ARG A 50 -11.77 8.79 -7.18
CA ARG A 50 -13.06 9.42 -6.90
C ARG A 50 -13.77 8.75 -5.73
N ALA A 51 -13.69 7.41 -5.63
CA ALA A 51 -14.24 6.66 -4.50
C ALA A 51 -13.53 7.05 -3.20
N ASP A 52 -12.20 7.17 -3.21
CA ASP A 52 -11.42 7.66 -2.06
C ASP A 52 -11.87 9.06 -1.60
N LEU A 53 -12.07 9.98 -2.54
CA LEU A 53 -12.53 11.34 -2.21
C LEU A 53 -13.94 11.37 -1.62
N LEU A 54 -14.82 10.47 -2.07
CA LEU A 54 -16.16 10.31 -1.48
C LEU A 54 -16.08 9.73 -0.06
N GLN A 55 -15.19 8.76 0.17
CA GLN A 55 -14.93 8.23 1.51
C GLN A 55 -14.35 9.31 2.43
N LEU A 56 -13.41 10.12 1.93
CA LEU A 56 -12.83 11.25 2.67
C LEU A 56 -13.92 12.27 3.06
N GLU A 57 -14.86 12.55 2.16
CA GLU A 57 -16.04 13.40 2.42
C GLU A 57 -16.94 12.81 3.51
N GLN A 58 -17.20 11.51 3.45
CA GLN A 58 -17.98 10.81 4.47
C GLN A 58 -17.30 10.85 5.84
N ILE A 59 -15.99 10.57 5.91
CA ILE A 59 -15.21 10.64 7.16
C ILE A 59 -15.24 12.07 7.71
N ALA A 60 -15.01 13.07 6.86
CA ALA A 60 -15.02 14.49 7.22
C ALA A 60 -16.35 14.94 7.87
N SER A 61 -17.48 14.36 7.45
CA SER A 61 -18.80 14.65 8.03
C SER A 61 -18.93 14.29 9.51
N GLY A 62 -18.10 13.36 10.02
CA GLY A 62 -18.05 12.99 11.43
C GLY A 62 -17.34 14.01 12.33
N TYR A 63 -16.69 15.03 11.75
CA TYR A 63 -15.93 16.03 12.50
C TYR A 63 -16.68 17.35 12.62
N PRO A 64 -16.51 18.10 13.73
CA PRO A 64 -17.25 19.34 13.96
C PRO A 64 -16.73 20.53 13.14
N SER A 65 -15.49 20.49 12.65
CA SER A 65 -14.89 21.59 11.90
C SER A 65 -13.76 21.12 10.97
N ARG A 66 -13.46 21.93 9.95
CA ARG A 66 -12.30 21.78 9.06
C ARG A 66 -10.99 21.62 9.84
N GLU A 67 -10.77 22.48 10.82
CA GLU A 67 -9.56 22.48 11.64
C GLU A 67 -9.42 21.17 12.41
N ARG A 68 -10.49 20.71 13.04
CA ARG A 68 -10.48 19.45 13.80
C ARG A 68 -10.24 18.25 12.88
N PHE A 69 -10.90 18.20 11.72
CA PHE A 69 -10.67 17.14 10.74
C PHE A 69 -9.23 17.12 10.25
N LEU A 70 -8.68 18.25 9.82
CA LEU A 70 -7.29 18.33 9.34
C LEU A 70 -6.30 17.97 10.44
N THR A 71 -6.57 18.38 11.68
CA THR A 71 -5.72 18.05 12.84
C THR A 71 -5.69 16.54 13.05
N GLU A 72 -6.85 15.90 13.14
CA GLU A 72 -6.96 14.46 13.37
C GLU A 72 -6.39 13.66 12.19
N LEU A 73 -6.67 14.08 10.95
CA LEU A 73 -6.09 13.49 9.74
C LEU A 73 -4.55 13.56 9.73
N THR A 74 -3.96 14.63 10.27
CA THR A 74 -2.49 14.76 10.36
C THR A 74 -1.88 13.96 11.51
N LEU A 75 -2.65 13.69 12.57
CA LEU A 75 -2.19 12.94 13.75
C LEU A 75 -2.32 11.44 13.55
N ASP A 76 -3.43 11.02 12.94
CA ASP A 76 -3.77 9.63 12.65
C ASP A 76 -4.37 9.56 11.23
N PRO A 77 -3.51 9.57 10.19
CA PRO A 77 -4.01 9.41 8.83
C PRO A 77 -4.72 8.06 8.74
N PRO A 78 -5.93 7.99 8.15
CA PRO A 78 -6.60 6.71 7.97
C PRO A 78 -5.63 5.78 7.25
N ASP A 79 -5.45 4.57 7.79
CA ASP A 79 -4.70 3.52 7.13
C ASP A 79 -5.17 3.47 5.68
N ALA A 80 -4.24 3.66 4.74
CA ALA A 80 -4.56 3.65 3.31
C ALA A 80 -5.30 2.35 3.02
N THR A 81 -6.63 2.44 2.88
CA THR A 81 -7.47 1.31 2.55
C THR A 81 -7.07 0.92 1.14
N SER A 82 -6.37 -0.21 1.02
CA SER A 82 -6.23 -0.89 -0.26
C SER A 82 -7.65 -1.16 -0.76
N ASP A 83 -8.00 -0.71 -1.96
CA ASP A 83 -9.36 -0.81 -2.56
C ASP A 83 -9.98 -2.22 -2.53
N GLU A 84 -9.15 -3.26 -2.36
CA GLU A 84 -9.59 -4.66 -2.29
C GLU A 84 -9.95 -5.14 -0.86
N ALA A 85 -9.59 -4.39 0.19
CA ALA A 85 -9.85 -4.76 1.56
C ALA A 85 -11.05 -3.95 2.09
N GLY A 86 -12.24 -4.56 2.04
CA GLY A 86 -13.42 -4.03 2.72
C GLY A 86 -13.22 -3.92 4.24
N PRO A 87 -14.10 -3.21 4.96
CA PRO A 87 -14.06 -3.18 6.42
C PRO A 87 -14.13 -4.63 6.96
N PRO A 88 -13.20 -5.04 7.84
CA PRO A 88 -13.14 -6.43 8.29
C PRO A 88 -14.45 -6.81 8.97
N HIS A 89 -15.09 -7.89 8.50
CA HIS A 89 -16.23 -8.45 9.21
C HIS A 89 -15.76 -9.04 10.55
N ARG A 90 -16.60 -8.97 11.59
CA ARG A 90 -16.23 -9.41 12.96
C ARG A 90 -15.78 -10.87 13.04
N ASP A 91 -16.15 -11.69 12.07
CA ASP A 91 -15.90 -13.13 12.01
C ASP A 91 -14.92 -13.52 10.88
N GLU A 92 -14.25 -12.56 10.23
CA GLU A 92 -13.25 -12.86 9.19
C GLU A 92 -11.84 -12.97 9.78
N ASP A 93 -11.14 -14.05 9.42
CA ASP A 93 -9.71 -14.17 9.60
C ASP A 93 -9.00 -13.22 8.62
N TYR A 94 -8.27 -12.23 9.13
CA TYR A 94 -7.51 -11.29 8.31
C TYR A 94 -6.00 -11.39 8.57
N LEU A 95 -5.23 -11.06 7.54
CA LEU A 95 -3.78 -10.95 7.63
C LEU A 95 -3.41 -9.47 7.84
N ILE A 96 -2.53 -9.21 8.81
CA ILE A 96 -2.02 -7.87 9.09
C ILE A 96 -0.73 -7.66 8.30
N LEU A 97 -0.75 -6.69 7.38
CA LEU A 97 0.45 -6.15 6.75
C LEU A 97 0.86 -4.89 7.51
N SER A 98 2.11 -4.83 7.94
CA SER A 98 2.62 -3.71 8.72
C SER A 98 4.09 -3.47 8.40
N THR A 99 4.56 -2.27 8.73
CA THR A 99 5.99 -1.97 8.74
C THR A 99 6.59 -2.39 10.09
N ILE A 100 7.90 -2.64 10.14
CA ILE A 100 8.60 -2.99 11.39
C ILE A 100 8.41 -1.90 12.46
N HIS A 101 8.39 -0.63 12.04
CA HIS A 101 8.21 0.51 12.94
C HIS A 101 6.81 0.51 13.58
N SER A 102 5.77 0.34 12.76
CA SER A 102 4.37 0.32 13.22
C SER A 102 4.07 -0.92 14.09
N ALA A 103 4.85 -1.99 13.96
CA ALA A 103 4.69 -3.20 14.75
C ALA A 103 5.23 -3.10 16.19
N LYS A 104 5.93 -2.02 16.54
CA LYS A 104 6.51 -1.84 17.88
C LYS A 104 5.42 -1.87 18.96
N GLY A 105 5.62 -2.68 19.99
CA GLY A 105 4.66 -2.84 21.10
C GLY A 105 3.49 -3.78 20.82
N GLN A 106 3.36 -4.28 19.59
CA GLN A 106 2.38 -5.31 19.23
C GLN A 106 3.02 -6.70 19.21
N GLU A 107 2.21 -7.75 19.29
CA GLU A 107 2.68 -9.14 19.23
C GLU A 107 1.64 -10.03 18.54
N TRP A 108 2.10 -11.01 17.77
CA TRP A 108 1.25 -11.97 17.06
C TRP A 108 1.75 -13.40 17.29
N LYS A 109 0.84 -14.38 17.14
CA LYS A 109 1.20 -15.79 17.23
C LYS A 109 2.25 -16.18 16.20
N ASN A 110 2.02 -15.79 14.94
CA ASN A 110 2.88 -16.12 13.81
C ASN A 110 3.30 -14.82 13.11
N VAL A 111 4.60 -14.62 12.89
CA VAL A 111 5.15 -13.43 12.22
C VAL A 111 6.03 -13.84 11.05
N PHE A 112 5.82 -13.20 9.91
CA PHE A 112 6.62 -13.36 8.70
C PHE A 112 7.37 -12.06 8.45
N VAL A 113 8.69 -12.09 8.61
CA VAL A 113 9.57 -10.96 8.25
C VAL A 113 10.02 -11.17 6.81
N LEU A 114 9.44 -10.37 5.91
CA LEU A 114 9.77 -10.41 4.49
C LEU A 114 11.09 -9.70 4.21
N ASN A 115 11.70 -10.02 3.06
CA ASN A 115 12.92 -9.39 2.56
C ASN A 115 14.05 -9.31 3.61
N THR A 116 14.32 -10.43 4.30
CA THR A 116 15.50 -10.56 5.18
C THR A 116 16.78 -10.68 4.34
N VAL A 117 17.08 -9.60 3.62
CA VAL A 117 18.04 -9.50 2.52
C VAL A 117 19.01 -8.36 2.82
N ASP A 118 20.29 -8.55 2.52
CA ASP A 118 21.30 -7.49 2.65
C ASP A 118 21.00 -6.37 1.64
N GLY A 119 20.92 -5.13 2.13
CA GLY A 119 20.46 -3.96 1.39
C GLY A 119 18.97 -3.64 1.56
N CYS A 120 18.16 -4.59 2.05
CA CYS A 120 16.81 -4.33 2.55
C CYS A 120 16.79 -4.16 4.07
N ILE A 121 17.49 -5.05 4.79
CA ILE A 121 17.73 -4.93 6.23
C ILE A 121 19.14 -5.47 6.55
N PRO A 122 20.13 -4.61 6.84
CA PRO A 122 20.03 -3.15 6.89
C PRO A 122 19.69 -2.54 5.53
N SER A 123 18.89 -1.48 5.52
CA SER A 123 18.54 -0.73 4.31
C SER A 123 19.73 0.05 3.77
N ASP A 124 20.07 -0.13 2.48
CA ASP A 124 21.17 0.60 1.82
C ASP A 124 21.03 2.14 1.91
N LEU A 125 19.80 2.64 2.04
CA LEU A 125 19.50 4.06 2.20
C LEU A 125 19.83 4.59 3.60
N GLY A 126 19.91 3.71 4.59
CA GLY A 126 20.14 4.04 6.00
C GLY A 126 21.55 3.76 6.50
N VAL A 127 22.46 3.21 5.68
CA VAL A 127 23.82 2.82 6.12
C VAL A 127 24.85 3.91 5.84
N GLY A 128 24.95 4.90 6.73
CA GLY A 128 25.96 5.97 6.67
C GLY A 128 27.07 5.82 7.71
N SER A 129 26.73 5.30 8.89
CA SER A 129 27.61 5.15 10.05
C SER A 129 27.45 3.78 10.73
N LYS A 130 28.29 3.50 11.74
CA LYS A 130 28.14 2.27 12.55
C LYS A 130 26.88 2.33 13.42
N GLU A 131 26.56 3.51 13.90
CA GLU A 131 25.40 3.78 14.73
C GLU A 131 24.09 3.47 13.98
N ASP A 132 24.02 3.83 12.70
CA ASP A 132 22.85 3.55 11.86
C ASP A 132 22.68 2.04 11.62
N ILE A 133 23.78 1.31 11.40
CA ILE A 133 23.75 -0.16 11.29
C ILE A 133 23.19 -0.79 12.56
N GLU A 134 23.58 -0.29 13.72
CA GLU A 134 23.08 -0.81 14.99
C GLU A 134 21.62 -0.44 15.25
N GLU A 135 21.12 0.68 14.72
CA GLU A 135 19.69 0.98 14.72
C GLU A 135 18.90 0.02 13.82
N GLU A 136 19.37 -0.23 12.60
CA GLU A 136 18.76 -1.22 11.70
C GLU A 136 18.76 -2.64 12.30
N ARG A 137 19.82 -3.00 13.05
CA ARG A 137 19.87 -4.25 13.80
C ARG A 137 18.79 -4.29 14.89
N ARG A 138 18.58 -3.19 15.61
CA ARG A 138 17.50 -3.06 16.60
C ARG A 138 16.13 -3.19 15.94
N LEU A 139 15.95 -2.64 14.74
CA LEU A 139 14.71 -2.81 13.97
C LEU A 139 14.44 -4.29 13.65
N LEU A 140 15.43 -5.02 13.14
CA LEU A 140 15.27 -6.46 12.89
C LEU A 140 14.93 -7.22 14.18
N TYR A 141 15.61 -6.89 15.29
CA TYR A 141 15.30 -7.47 16.60
C TYR A 141 13.85 -7.19 17.03
N VAL A 142 13.36 -5.96 16.85
CA VAL A 142 11.95 -5.62 17.12
C VAL A 142 11.04 -6.52 16.30
N ALA A 143 11.26 -6.64 14.99
CA ALA A 143 10.46 -7.49 14.10
C ALA A 143 10.42 -8.95 14.56
N MET A 144 11.59 -9.53 14.87
CA MET A 144 11.73 -10.91 15.33
C MET A 144 11.00 -11.15 16.67
N THR A 145 11.09 -10.20 17.60
CA THR A 145 10.45 -10.31 18.91
C THR A 145 8.96 -10.00 18.92
N ARG A 146 8.34 -9.67 17.77
CA ARG A 146 6.88 -9.58 17.68
C ARG A 146 6.22 -10.96 17.62
N ALA A 147 6.98 -12.01 17.33
CA ALA A 147 6.50 -13.38 17.24
C ALA A 147 6.38 -14.02 18.63
N ARG A 148 5.22 -14.64 18.93
CA ARG A 148 5.03 -15.44 20.15
C ARG A 148 5.32 -16.92 19.95
N ASP A 149 4.78 -17.50 18.89
CA ASP A 149 4.82 -18.95 18.67
C ASP A 149 5.77 -19.29 17.52
N THR A 150 5.60 -18.64 16.35
CA THR A 150 6.43 -18.92 15.16
C THR A 150 6.95 -17.64 14.50
N LEU A 151 8.23 -17.69 14.12
CA LEU A 151 8.93 -16.65 13.38
C LEU A 151 9.43 -17.22 12.06
N HIS A 152 9.06 -16.59 10.95
CA HIS A 152 9.55 -16.93 9.63
C HIS A 152 10.36 -15.76 9.06
N LEU A 153 11.65 -15.98 8.78
CA LEU A 153 12.49 -15.02 8.07
C LEU A 153 12.53 -15.41 6.59
N VAL A 154 11.94 -14.58 5.74
CA VAL A 154 11.76 -14.88 4.32
C VAL A 154 12.79 -14.12 3.49
N MET A 155 13.52 -14.86 2.68
CA MET A 155 14.48 -14.35 1.71
C MET A 155 14.02 -14.75 0.30
N PRO A 156 13.56 -13.81 -0.55
CA PRO A 156 13.26 -14.14 -1.94
C PRO A 156 14.53 -14.55 -2.68
N GLN A 157 14.47 -15.43 -3.68
CA GLN A 157 15.66 -15.75 -4.48
C GLN A 157 16.07 -14.57 -5.37
N ARG A 158 15.07 -13.87 -5.92
CA ARG A 158 15.22 -12.70 -6.78
C ARG A 158 14.08 -11.74 -6.52
N PHE A 159 14.34 -10.44 -6.47
CA PHE A 159 13.32 -9.43 -6.20
C PHE A 159 13.50 -8.19 -7.08
N PHE A 160 12.40 -7.47 -7.27
CA PHE A 160 12.36 -6.25 -8.09
C PHE A 160 12.90 -5.06 -7.30
N VAL A 161 13.76 -4.25 -7.92
CA VAL A 161 14.27 -3.00 -7.35
C VAL A 161 13.83 -1.80 -8.17
N HIS A 162 13.38 -0.76 -7.47
CA HIS A 162 13.02 0.52 -8.05
C HIS A 162 14.30 1.37 -8.18
N GLY A 163 14.50 2.03 -9.33
CA GLY A 163 15.63 2.97 -9.51
C GLY A 163 16.85 2.46 -10.28
N GLN A 164 16.79 1.26 -10.88
CA GLN A 164 17.82 0.86 -11.85
C GLN A 164 17.73 1.64 -13.17
N ALA A 165 18.87 1.79 -13.84
CA ALA A 165 18.94 2.37 -15.18
C ALA A 165 17.97 1.67 -16.15
N ALA A 166 17.41 2.43 -17.10
CA ALA A 166 16.34 1.95 -17.99
C ALA A 166 16.65 0.67 -18.80
N ARG A 167 17.94 0.29 -18.92
CA ARG A 167 18.41 -0.93 -19.61
C ARG A 167 18.98 -2.01 -18.68
N GLY A 168 18.91 -1.84 -17.36
CA GLY A 168 19.36 -2.84 -16.38
C GLY A 168 18.31 -3.92 -16.11
N ASP A 169 18.76 -5.11 -15.69
CA ASP A 169 17.84 -6.13 -15.15
C ASP A 169 17.28 -5.67 -13.82
N ARG A 170 16.01 -5.25 -13.84
CA ARG A 170 15.28 -4.72 -12.67
C ARG A 170 15.12 -5.73 -11.54
N HIS A 171 15.55 -6.97 -11.74
CA HIS A 171 15.56 -8.01 -10.73
C HIS A 171 16.98 -8.31 -10.26
N VAL A 172 17.20 -8.24 -8.96
CA VAL A 172 18.48 -8.57 -8.32
C VAL A 172 18.35 -9.85 -7.52
N TYR A 173 19.43 -10.63 -7.49
CA TYR A 173 19.52 -11.79 -6.61
C TYR A 173 19.67 -11.33 -5.18
N ALA A 174 18.90 -11.94 -4.28
CA ALA A 174 18.99 -11.62 -2.87
C ALA A 174 20.23 -12.26 -2.24
N ALA A 175 20.95 -11.48 -1.45
CA ALA A 175 21.89 -11.99 -0.48
C ALA A 175 21.23 -12.01 0.90
N ARG A 176 21.45 -13.06 1.70
CA ARG A 176 20.95 -13.11 3.08
C ARG A 176 21.46 -11.88 3.86
N SER A 177 20.58 -11.27 4.65
CA SER A 177 20.96 -10.16 5.54
C SER A 177 22.21 -10.48 6.36
N ARG A 178 23.16 -9.54 6.43
CA ARG A 178 24.36 -9.67 7.27
C ARG A 178 24.04 -9.80 8.77
N PHE A 179 22.84 -9.44 9.20
CA PHE A 179 22.39 -9.62 10.58
C PHE A 179 22.03 -11.06 10.93
N ILE A 180 21.82 -11.92 9.93
CA ILE A 180 21.61 -13.36 10.09
C ILE A 180 22.85 -14.09 9.55
N PRO A 181 23.94 -14.20 10.33
CA PRO A 181 25.14 -14.92 9.88
C PRO A 181 24.88 -16.43 9.76
N ALA A 182 25.75 -17.12 9.01
CA ALA A 182 25.61 -18.57 8.79
C ALA A 182 25.59 -19.38 10.10
N SER A 183 26.30 -18.92 11.12
CA SER A 183 26.30 -19.53 12.45
C SER A 183 24.93 -19.53 13.13
N MET A 184 24.05 -18.59 12.78
CA MET A 184 22.70 -18.50 13.34
C MET A 184 21.73 -19.48 12.67
N LEU A 185 22.06 -19.99 11.48
CA LEU A 185 21.15 -20.86 10.73
C LEU A 185 20.82 -22.17 11.46
N ASN A 186 21.67 -22.60 12.40
CA ASN A 186 21.40 -23.78 13.22
C ASN A 186 20.23 -23.58 14.19
N ALA A 187 19.83 -22.34 14.45
CA ALA A 187 18.66 -21.99 15.25
C ALA A 187 17.36 -21.90 14.43
N PHE A 188 17.43 -22.09 13.11
CA PHE A 188 16.29 -22.00 12.20
C PHE A 188 16.10 -23.30 11.42
N GLU A 189 14.84 -23.68 11.22
CA GLU A 189 14.51 -24.64 10.17
C GLU A 189 14.71 -24.00 8.80
N GLN A 190 15.58 -24.58 7.99
CA GLN A 190 15.90 -24.07 6.66
C GLN A 190 15.01 -24.73 5.61
N THR A 191 14.01 -23.98 5.14
CA THR A 191 13.10 -24.43 4.09
C THR A 191 13.36 -23.65 2.80
N SER A 192 13.45 -24.37 1.68
CA SER A 192 13.34 -23.76 0.35
C SER A 192 11.92 -24.02 -0.17
N TRP A 193 11.21 -22.97 -0.55
CA TRP A 193 9.99 -23.15 -1.32
C TRP A 193 10.40 -23.66 -2.69
N ALA A 194 10.27 -24.96 -2.92
CA ALA A 194 10.39 -25.52 -4.25
C ALA A 194 9.46 -24.72 -5.17
N SER A 195 9.91 -24.47 -6.42
CA SER A 195 9.02 -24.01 -7.49
C SER A 195 7.72 -24.77 -7.35
N VAL A 196 6.63 -24.04 -7.10
CA VAL A 196 5.29 -24.61 -7.11
C VAL A 196 5.16 -25.20 -8.51
N GLN A 197 5.42 -26.51 -8.66
CA GLN A 197 4.81 -27.25 -9.74
C GLN A 197 3.33 -26.98 -9.52
N ALA A 198 2.73 -26.22 -10.42
CA ALA A 198 1.31 -25.92 -10.40
C ALA A 198 0.60 -27.27 -10.37
N LYS A 199 0.35 -27.79 -9.17
CA LYS A 199 -0.60 -28.87 -8.98
C LYS A 199 -1.91 -28.24 -9.37
N ASP A 200 -2.55 -28.82 -10.38
CA ASP A 200 -3.89 -28.45 -10.79
C ASP A 200 -4.77 -28.32 -9.54
N ASP A 201 -5.03 -27.07 -9.16
CA ASP A 201 -5.91 -26.78 -8.04
C ASP A 201 -7.34 -27.04 -8.53
N PRO A 202 -8.07 -28.02 -7.97
CA PRO A 202 -9.46 -28.26 -8.35
C PRO A 202 -10.39 -27.08 -8.01
N ARG A 203 -9.90 -26.05 -7.28
CA ARG A 203 -10.62 -24.80 -7.02
C ARG A 203 -10.39 -23.72 -8.07
N ARG A 204 -9.63 -23.99 -9.13
CA ARG A 204 -9.53 -23.06 -10.27
C ARG A 204 -10.89 -23.00 -10.95
N GLN A 205 -11.66 -21.95 -10.63
CA GLN A 205 -12.94 -21.69 -11.28
C GLN A 205 -12.74 -21.76 -12.80
N PRO A 206 -13.64 -22.44 -13.55
CA PRO A 206 -13.49 -22.54 -14.98
C PRO A 206 -13.47 -21.12 -15.55
N GLN A 207 -12.38 -20.77 -16.22
CA GLN A 207 -12.34 -19.57 -17.04
C GLN A 207 -13.56 -19.61 -17.95
N VAL A 208 -14.47 -18.67 -17.77
CA VAL A 208 -15.60 -18.47 -18.68
C VAL A 208 -14.99 -18.15 -20.04
N ARG A 209 -14.84 -19.18 -20.89
CA ARG A 209 -14.48 -19.02 -22.29
C ARG A 209 -15.69 -18.38 -22.96
N VAL A 210 -15.66 -17.05 -23.05
CA VAL A 210 -16.59 -16.31 -23.90
C VAL A 210 -16.22 -16.65 -25.34
N ASP A 211 -17.05 -17.45 -26.00
CA ASP A 211 -16.93 -17.71 -27.43
C ASP A 211 -17.34 -16.44 -28.20
N LEU A 212 -16.34 -15.60 -28.49
CA LEU A 212 -16.48 -14.37 -29.28
C LEU A 212 -17.08 -14.65 -30.66
N GLY A 213 -16.91 -15.86 -31.20
CA GLY A 213 -17.47 -16.28 -32.49
C GLY A 213 -18.98 -16.51 -32.48
N GLN A 214 -19.59 -16.82 -31.33
CA GLN A 214 -21.04 -16.87 -31.19
C GLN A 214 -21.65 -15.47 -30.98
N ARG A 215 -20.97 -14.60 -30.22
CA ARG A 215 -21.44 -13.22 -29.97
C ARG A 215 -21.49 -12.37 -31.23
N MET A 216 -20.56 -12.54 -32.16
CA MET A 216 -20.55 -11.76 -33.42
C MET A 216 -21.62 -12.19 -34.43
N ARG A 217 -22.08 -13.44 -34.40
CA ARG A 217 -23.15 -13.93 -35.32
C ARG A 217 -24.55 -13.48 -34.91
N GLY A 218 -24.74 -13.03 -33.67
CA GLY A 218 -26.02 -12.48 -33.19
C GLY A 218 -26.24 -11.00 -33.52
N MET A 219 -25.19 -10.27 -33.92
CA MET A 219 -25.29 -8.82 -34.24
C MET A 219 -25.64 -8.54 -35.70
N TRP A 220 -25.76 -9.56 -36.55
CA TRP A 220 -26.04 -9.43 -37.99
C TRP A 220 -27.30 -10.21 -38.40
N LYS A 221 -28.34 -10.18 -37.56
CA LYS A 221 -29.71 -10.54 -37.91
C LYS A 221 -30.66 -9.39 -37.59
#